data_AF-A0A6N7DAY4-F1
#
_entry.id   AF-A0A6N7DAY4-F1
#
_cell.length_a   1.000
_cell.length_b   1.000
_cell.length_c   1.000
_cell.angle_alpha   90.00
_cell.angle_beta   90.00
_cell.angle_gamma   90.00
#
_symmetry.space_group_name_H-M   'P 1'
#
loop_
_entity.id
_entity.type
_entity.pdbx_description
1 polymer ?
#
loop_
_entity_poly.entity_id
_entity_poly.type
_entity_poly.pdbx_seq_one_letter_code
_entity_poly.pdbx_strand_id
1 'polypeptide(L)' 'MTILNETIRAKLKTVSTATLATALYKRGFRQQFIQNVQPLHPLKESMVGEAYTLRYMPAREDLNGLAVFRDRAHPQRKAV' A
#
# COMPACT_ATOMS: atom_id res chain seq x y z
N MET A 1 5.40 -15.13 -4.58
CA MET A 1 4.79 -14.21 -3.60
C MET A 1 3.96 -15.04 -2.64
N THR A 2 4.18 -14.92 -1.34
CA THR A 2 3.38 -15.62 -0.34
C THR A 2 2.03 -14.93 -0.22
N ILE A 3 0.94 -15.67 -0.47
CA ILE A 3 -0.43 -15.16 -0.40
C ILE A 3 -0.81 -14.94 1.07
N LEU A 4 -1.48 -13.83 1.40
CA LEU A 4 -1.91 -13.55 2.77
C LEU A 4 -3.10 -14.45 3.12
N ASN A 5 -2.91 -15.37 4.07
CA ASN A 5 -3.99 -16.20 4.59
C ASN A 5 -5.03 -15.35 5.36
N GLU A 6 -6.31 -15.63 5.17
CA GLU A 6 -7.43 -14.97 5.86
C GLU A 6 -7.31 -15.01 7.39
N THR A 7 -6.82 -16.12 7.96
CA THR A 7 -6.57 -16.20 9.41
C THR A 7 -5.50 -15.20 9.87
N ILE A 8 -4.46 -14.97 9.06
CA ILE A 8 -3.42 -13.99 9.37
C ILE A 8 -3.97 -12.58 9.17
N ARG A 9 -4.73 -12.34 8.10
CA ARG A 9 -5.42 -11.06 7.84
C ARG A 9 -6.29 -10.66 9.03
N ALA A 10 -7.14 -11.56 9.51
CA ALA A 10 -8.01 -11.33 10.66
C ALA A 10 -7.21 -11.01 11.94
N LYS A 11 -6.13 -11.75 12.21
CA LYS A 11 -5.24 -11.46 13.36
C LYS A 11 -4.56 -10.10 13.25
N LEU A 12 -4.11 -9.70 12.07
CA LEU A 12 -3.45 -8.42 11.87
C LEU A 12 -4.42 -7.24 12.02
N LYS A 13 -5.70 -7.41 11.64
CA LYS A 13 -6.72 -6.38 11.82
C LYS A 13 -6.94 -5.98 13.29
N THR A 14 -6.61 -6.85 14.24
CA THR A 14 -6.74 -6.58 15.68
C THR A 14 -5.51 -5.94 16.31
N VAL A 15 -4.44 -5.71 15.56
CA VAL A 15 -3.17 -5.17 16.08
C VAL A 15 -2.97 -3.75 15.57
N SER A 16 -2.64 -2.82 16.49
CA SER A 16 -2.36 -1.43 16.10
C SER A 16 -1.08 -1.32 15.26
N THR A 17 -1.01 -0.33 14.38
CA THR A 17 0.19 -0.03 13.58
C THR A 17 1.40 0.31 14.47
N ALA A 18 1.20 0.95 15.62
CA ALA A 18 2.25 1.25 16.59
C ALA A 18 2.85 -0.03 17.23
N THR A 19 2.00 -0.99 17.58
CA THR A 19 2.42 -2.30 18.09
C THR A 19 3.20 -3.07 17.03
N LEU A 20 2.72 -3.09 15.78
CA LEU A 20 3.41 -3.74 14.66
C LEU A 20 4.79 -3.11 14.40
N ALA A 21 4.88 -1.78 14.36
CA ALA A 21 6.14 -1.08 14.18
C ALA A 21 7.16 -1.43 15.28
N THR A 22 6.70 -1.55 16.52
CA THR A 22 7.56 -1.96 17.67
C THR A 22 8.01 -3.41 17.55
N ALA A 23 7.13 -4.33 17.13
CA ALA A 23 7.46 -5.73 16.92
C ALA A 23 8.50 -5.90 15.79
N LEU A 24 8.38 -5.13 14.71
CA LEU A 24 9.35 -5.09 13.62
C LEU A 24 10.68 -4.47 14.06
N TYR A 25 10.64 -3.39 14.85
CA TYR A 25 11.84 -2.78 15.43
C TYR A 25 12.66 -3.77 16.24
N LYS A 26 12.01 -4.58 17.10
CA LYS A 26 12.67 -5.66 17.86
C LYS A 26 13.34 -6.72 16.96
N ARG A 27 12.91 -6.83 15.70
CA ARG A 27 13.51 -7.70 14.67
C ARG A 27 14.57 -7.02 13.80
N GLY A 28 14.97 -5.79 14.16
CA GLY A 28 16.01 -5.02 13.44
C GLY A 28 15.48 -4.07 12.37
N PHE A 29 14.17 -4.04 12.14
CA PHE A 29 13.54 -3.22 11.11
C PHE A 29 13.19 -1.83 11.64
N ARG A 30 13.93 -0.79 11.23
CA ARG A 30 13.81 0.57 11.82
C ARG A 30 12.90 1.55 11.07
N GLN A 31 12.72 1.38 9.76
CA GLN A 31 11.92 2.28 8.91
C GLN A 31 10.60 1.63 8.44
N GLN A 32 9.67 1.39 9.36
CA GLN A 32 8.50 0.52 9.11
C GLN A 32 7.17 1.26 8.95
N PHE A 33 7.19 2.58 9.11
CA PHE A 33 6.00 3.41 9.05
C PHE A 33 6.21 4.54 8.03
N ILE A 34 5.22 4.74 7.16
CA ILE A 34 5.23 5.81 6.17
C ILE A 34 4.69 7.07 6.85
N GLN A 35 5.56 8.07 7.02
CA GLN A 35 5.21 9.32 7.69
C GLN A 35 4.26 10.16 6.81
N ASN A 36 3.44 10.97 7.47
CA ASN A 36 2.52 11.94 6.84
C ASN A 36 1.45 11.34 5.90
N VAL A 37 1.20 10.03 5.98
CA VAL A 37 0.06 9.39 5.33
C VAL A 37 -1.09 9.30 6.32
N GLN A 38 -2.25 9.84 5.94
CA GLN A 38 -3.43 9.88 6.80
C GLN A 38 -4.68 9.37 6.06
N PRO A 39 -5.64 8.73 6.76
CA PRO A 39 -6.93 8.38 6.17
C PRO A 39 -7.68 9.63 5.72
N LEU A 40 -8.34 9.56 4.55
CA LEU A 40 -9.20 10.65 4.06
C LEU A 40 -10.49 10.79 4.88
N HIS A 41 -10.92 9.71 5.56
CA HIS A 41 -12.08 9.67 6.43
C HIS A 41 -11.83 8.75 7.63
N PRO A 42 -12.58 8.90 8.74
CA PRO A 42 -12.52 7.96 9.85
C PRO A 42 -12.80 6.53 9.38
N LEU A 43 -11.89 5.61 9.69
CA LEU A 43 -12.04 4.20 9.36
C LEU A 43 -12.80 3.48 10.48
N LYS A 44 -13.77 2.64 10.11
CA LYS A 44 -14.49 1.78 11.06
C LYS A 44 -13.61 0.64 11.58
N GLU A 45 -12.66 0.19 10.77
CA GLU A 45 -11.72 -0.88 11.09
C GLU A 45 -10.34 -0.62 10.46
N SER A 46 -9.30 -1.30 10.96
CA SER A 46 -7.97 -1.25 10.35
C SER A 46 -7.93 -2.05 9.04
N MET A 47 -7.26 -1.52 8.02
CA MET A 47 -7.07 -2.20 6.73
C MET A 47 -5.79 -3.05 6.75
N VAL A 48 -5.89 -4.30 6.27
CA VAL A 48 -4.75 -5.21 6.09
C VAL A 48 -4.86 -5.87 4.73
N GLY A 49 -3.77 -5.86 3.96
CA GLY A 49 -3.70 -6.56 2.69
C GLY A 49 -2.28 -6.64 2.12
N GLU A 50 -2.16 -7.37 1.04
CA GLU A 50 -0.93 -7.49 0.25
C GLU A 50 -0.56 -6.16 -0.40
N ALA A 51 0.75 -5.86 -0.43
CA ALA A 51 1.24 -4.66 -1.08
C ALA A 51 1.26 -4.82 -2.61
N TYR A 52 0.56 -3.92 -3.31
CA TYR A 52 0.76 -3.69 -4.74
C TYR A 52 1.54 -2.39 -4.91
N THR A 53 2.77 -2.46 -5.42
CA THR A 53 3.67 -1.30 -5.49
C THR A 53 3.58 -0.62 -6.86
N LEU A 54 3.36 0.70 -6.84
CA LEU A 54 3.38 1.54 -8.04
C LEU A 54 4.40 2.66 -7.84
N ARG A 55 5.19 2.93 -8.87
CA ARG A 55 6.13 4.04 -8.90
C ARG A 55 5.69 5.06 -9.94
N TYR A 56 5.44 6.29 -9.47
CA TYR A 56 5.25 7.44 -10.35
C TYR A 56 6.60 8.05 -10.72
N MET A 57 6.68 8.56 -11.95
CA MET A 57 7.75 9.43 -12.42
C MET A 57 7.09 10.63 -13.09
N PRO A 58 7.69 11.83 -13.03
CA PRO A 58 7.17 12.99 -13.75
C PRO A 58 6.92 12.66 -15.21
N ALA A 59 5.75 13.05 -15.70
CA ALA A 59 5.38 12.82 -17.09
C ALA A 59 6.25 13.68 -18.00
N ARG A 60 6.70 13.07 -19.09
CA ARG A 60 7.33 13.75 -20.21
C ARG A 60 6.27 13.97 -21.26
N GLU A 61 5.90 15.22 -21.51
CA GLU A 61 4.80 15.53 -22.44
C GLU A 61 5.05 15.02 -23.86
N ASP A 62 6.33 14.91 -24.26
CA ASP A 62 6.75 14.36 -25.55
C ASP A 62 6.56 12.83 -25.68
N LEU A 63 6.54 12.10 -24.56
CA LEU A 63 6.47 10.63 -24.52
C LEU A 63 5.20 10.08 -23.84
N ASN A 64 4.52 10.87 -23.02
CA ASN A 64 3.45 10.44 -22.13
C ASN A 64 2.10 11.07 -22.50
N GLY A 65 1.66 10.84 -23.74
CA GLY A 65 0.34 11.27 -24.20
C GLY A 65 -0.81 10.60 -23.45
N LEU A 66 -1.92 11.33 -23.26
CA LEU A 66 -3.08 10.87 -22.50
C LEU A 66 -3.82 9.65 -23.11
N ALA A 67 -3.56 9.32 -24.37
CA ALA A 67 -4.23 8.22 -25.06
C ALA A 67 -3.99 6.85 -24.41
N VAL A 68 -2.84 6.68 -23.73
CA VAL A 68 -2.45 5.42 -23.07
C VAL A 68 -3.44 5.04 -21.95
N PHE A 69 -4.11 6.02 -21.32
CA PHE A 69 -5.11 5.76 -20.28
C PHE A 69 -6.43 5.16 -20.81
N ARG A 70 -6.64 5.11 -22.13
CA ARG A 70 -7.79 4.41 -22.70
C ARG A 70 -7.70 2.89 -22.52
N ASP A 71 -6.48 2.35 -22.42
CA ASP A 71 -6.26 0.94 -22.14
C ASP A 71 -6.60 0.61 -20.67
N ARG A 72 -7.56 -0.31 -20.47
CA ARG A 72 -7.94 -0.80 -19.13
C ARG A 72 -6.84 -1.66 -18.51
N ALA A 73 -5.96 -2.22 -19.32
CA ALA A 73 -4.84 -3.00 -18.84
C ALA A 73 -3.68 -2.13 -18.31
N HIS A 74 -3.74 -0.81 -18.51
CA HIS A 74 -2.68 0.12 -18.12
C HIS A 74 -2.31 -0.04 -16.62
N PRO A 75 -1.02 -0.25 -16.26
CA PRO A 75 -0.61 -0.57 -14.89
C PRO A 75 -1.06 0.45 -13.84
N GLN A 76 -1.05 1.75 -14.18
CA GLN A 76 -1.53 2.81 -13.29
C GLN A 76 -3.04 2.70 -13.02
N ARG A 77 -3.83 2.25 -14.01
CA ARG A 77 -5.28 2.07 -13.85
C ARG A 77 -5.64 0.81 -13.06
N LYS A 78 -4.80 -0.22 -13.10
CA LYS A 78 -4.99 -1.42 -12.27
C LYS A 78 -4.68 -1.17 -10.80
N ALA A 79 -3.84 -0.17 -10.52
CA ALA A 79 -3.36 0.14 -9.17
C ALA A 79 -4.27 1.09 -8.38
N VAL A 80 -5.03 1.94 -9.08
CA VAL A 80 -5.82 3.05 -8.51
C VAL A 80 -7.31 2.79 -8.67
#